data_AF-A0A3S0DKK2-F1
#
_entry.id   AF-A0A3S0DKK2-F1
#
_cell.length_a   1.000
_cell.length_b   1.000
_cell.length_c   1.000
_cell.angle_alpha   90.00
_cell.angle_beta   90.00
_cell.angle_gamma   90.00
#
_symmetry.space_group_name_H-M   'P 1'
#
loop_
_entity.id
_entity.type
_entity.pdbx_description
1 polymer ?
#
loop_
_entity_poly.entity_id
_entity_poly.type
_entity_poly.pdbx_seq_one_letter_code
_entity_poly.pdbx_strand_id
1 'polypeptide(L)'
;MAAFAKRQSSTRADRVPNEDRVRYLFAVLRVVADIQPHEIGAGLEQQAIDRGPGWKRQFKARLDEYEQLHRLNLDQKSHLMRRMRMCEESPNLMRAGLLLAAWSLVLATLCNLSWLLAPQPVLYLVTLGLTGLLGYATAATLSIFDHEVSTAARWQRRVLCSTAGAFAVAVSMLVPDSAMLITQSASKRSFQLEREAYAADPRGFEAIRKLASDTFGVNVVLGGVDQSWSLTSVRVPEASVASMGLGSGFCTLNFSPNRIHAGFGGGSGVDPALWVRGVAIHELGHCVDTWRDLALAASRKVATHSIAPVQATKVSDINGYLAATEEPATQQWREVFSDIFLVGYWRLSAPDQAPALIDALVAHRDANAQNDRVHYTTCWVNLARRSPLPDDLKGLLAWTDSLRDDASCQLTAKPAHRAGIKARLRDLLGLD
;
A
#
# COMPACT_ATOMS: atom_id res chain seq x y z
N MET A 1 10.27 9.15 -50.65
CA MET A 1 8.91 8.97 -50.09
C MET A 1 8.86 9.71 -48.76
N ALA A 2 8.64 11.02 -48.80
CA ALA A 2 7.31 11.63 -48.80
C ALA A 2 6.63 11.39 -47.44
N ALA A 3 6.88 12.26 -46.47
CA ALA A 3 6.06 13.46 -46.24
C ALA A 3 4.66 13.12 -45.76
N PHE A 4 4.39 13.28 -44.46
CA PHE A 4 3.09 13.78 -43.98
C PHE A 4 3.22 14.35 -42.55
N ALA A 5 4.28 15.15 -42.31
CA ALA A 5 4.22 16.22 -41.32
C ALA A 5 3.34 17.33 -41.91
N LYS A 6 2.02 17.08 -41.97
CA LYS A 6 1.08 18.08 -42.44
C LYS A 6 0.94 19.13 -41.35
N ARG A 7 1.59 20.26 -41.59
CA ARG A 7 1.15 21.60 -41.18
C ARG A 7 -0.38 21.62 -41.00
N GLN A 8 -0.84 21.67 -39.76
CA GLN A 8 -1.70 22.78 -39.35
C GLN A 8 -0.73 23.76 -38.69
N SER A 9 -0.12 24.69 -39.43
CA SER A 9 -0.66 26.06 -39.47
C SER A 9 -1.68 26.32 -38.35
N SER A 10 -1.21 26.31 -37.11
CA SER A 10 -1.58 27.32 -36.11
C SER A 10 -1.34 28.67 -36.77
N THR A 11 -2.28 29.06 -37.62
CA THR A 11 -2.30 30.32 -38.32
C THR A 11 -2.22 31.42 -37.27
N ARG A 12 -1.45 32.45 -37.60
CA ARG A 12 -1.26 33.76 -36.96
C ARG A 12 -2.51 34.45 -36.35
N ALA A 13 -3.69 33.82 -36.40
CA ALA A 13 -4.97 34.25 -35.85
C ALA A 13 -5.07 34.17 -34.31
N ASP A 14 -4.23 33.37 -33.64
CA ASP A 14 -4.30 33.22 -32.16
C ASP A 14 -3.64 34.37 -31.37
N ARG A 15 -3.05 35.37 -32.05
CA ARG A 15 -2.44 36.54 -31.40
C ARG A 15 -3.21 37.84 -31.57
N VAL A 16 -4.44 37.79 -32.08
CA VAL A 16 -5.29 38.98 -32.11
C VAL A 16 -6.09 39.02 -30.80
N PRO A 17 -5.88 40.04 -29.94
CA PRO A 17 -6.68 40.26 -28.75
C PRO A 17 -8.17 40.10 -29.05
N ASN A 18 -8.93 39.50 -28.11
CA ASN A 18 -10.35 39.28 -28.30
C ASN A 18 -11.12 40.58 -28.60
N GLU A 19 -10.67 41.69 -27.99
CA GLU A 19 -11.17 43.03 -28.25
C GLU A 19 -11.06 43.43 -29.73
N ASP A 20 -9.92 43.18 -30.37
CA ASP A 20 -9.71 43.49 -31.78
C ASP A 20 -10.57 42.61 -32.69
N ARG A 21 -10.80 41.34 -32.33
CA ARG A 21 -11.72 40.44 -33.04
C ARG A 21 -13.16 40.91 -32.94
N VAL A 22 -13.58 41.35 -31.76
CA VAL A 22 -14.92 41.90 -31.52
C VAL A 22 -15.08 43.22 -32.29
N ARG A 23 -14.14 44.16 -32.17
CA ARG A 23 -14.17 45.42 -32.93
C ARG A 23 -14.23 45.18 -34.43
N TYR A 24 -13.45 44.21 -34.92
CA TYR A 24 -13.49 43.81 -36.32
C TYR A 24 -14.85 43.22 -36.72
N LEU A 25 -15.46 42.37 -35.89
CA LEU A 25 -16.80 41.81 -36.14
C LEU A 25 -17.84 42.94 -36.29
N PHE A 26 -17.86 43.90 -35.37
CA PHE A 26 -18.79 45.03 -35.41
C PHE A 26 -18.50 46.00 -36.55
N ALA A 27 -17.22 46.17 -36.93
CA ALA A 27 -16.86 46.92 -38.14
C ALA A 27 -17.37 46.24 -39.42
N VAL A 28 -17.24 44.93 -39.55
CA VAL A 28 -17.80 44.18 -40.70
C VAL A 28 -19.32 44.26 -40.72
N LEU A 29 -19.98 44.15 -39.57
CA LEU A 29 -21.44 44.32 -39.49
C LEU A 29 -21.88 45.69 -40.02
N ARG A 30 -21.22 46.78 -39.61
CA ARG A 30 -21.53 48.15 -40.07
C ARG A 30 -21.45 48.30 -41.58
N VAL A 31 -20.39 47.76 -42.17
CA VAL A 31 -20.15 47.84 -43.62
C VAL A 31 -21.15 46.99 -44.40
N VAL A 32 -21.43 45.78 -43.92
CA VAL A 32 -22.25 44.82 -44.66
C VAL A 32 -23.74 45.13 -44.56
N ALA A 33 -24.20 45.67 -43.42
CA ALA A 33 -25.61 46.04 -43.20
C ALA A 33 -25.90 47.53 -43.51
N ASP A 34 -24.89 48.31 -43.91
CA ASP A 34 -24.95 49.76 -44.11
C ASP A 34 -25.60 50.50 -42.93
N ILE A 35 -25.05 50.29 -41.73
CA ILE A 35 -25.59 50.84 -40.48
C ILE A 35 -24.60 51.71 -39.72
N GLN A 36 -25.13 52.75 -39.08
CA GLN A 36 -24.38 53.67 -38.22
C GLN A 36 -24.13 53.05 -36.84
N PRO A 37 -23.06 53.46 -36.13
CA PRO A 37 -22.69 52.87 -34.83
C PRO A 37 -23.80 52.89 -33.77
N HIS A 38 -24.69 53.89 -33.81
CA HIS A 38 -25.79 54.03 -32.86
C HIS A 38 -26.97 53.07 -33.13
N GLU A 39 -27.09 52.53 -34.36
CA GLU A 39 -28.19 51.64 -34.76
C GLU A 39 -28.03 50.20 -34.29
N ILE A 40 -26.82 49.81 -33.83
CA ILE A 40 -26.51 48.45 -33.36
C ILE A 40 -27.16 48.17 -31.98
N GLY A 41 -27.52 49.22 -31.26
CA GLY A 41 -28.01 49.18 -29.88
C GLY A 41 -26.96 49.69 -28.90
N ALA A 42 -27.40 50.52 -27.95
CA ALA A 42 -26.53 51.19 -26.99
C ALA A 42 -25.66 50.18 -26.22
N GLY A 43 -24.34 50.26 -26.43
CA GLY A 43 -23.36 49.49 -25.69
C GLY A 43 -23.25 48.01 -26.08
N LEU A 44 -23.87 47.51 -27.15
CA LEU A 44 -23.76 46.09 -27.52
C LEU A 44 -22.32 45.68 -27.90
N GLU A 45 -21.59 46.54 -28.60
CA GLU A 45 -20.17 46.33 -28.90
C GLU A 45 -19.32 46.35 -27.62
N GLN A 46 -19.59 47.29 -26.71
CA GLN A 46 -18.89 47.37 -25.42
C GLN A 46 -19.21 46.16 -24.55
N GLN A 47 -20.48 45.71 -24.51
CA GLN A 47 -20.87 44.46 -23.87
C GLN A 47 -20.18 43.23 -24.49
N ALA A 48 -19.93 43.23 -25.80
CA ALA A 48 -19.19 42.15 -26.45
C ALA A 48 -17.69 42.19 -26.10
N ILE A 49 -17.10 43.39 -26.00
CA ILE A 49 -15.72 43.62 -25.55
C ILE A 49 -15.57 43.17 -24.08
N ASP A 50 -16.48 43.62 -23.22
CA ASP A 50 -16.52 43.32 -21.78
C ASP A 50 -17.05 41.91 -21.47
N ARG A 51 -17.51 41.19 -22.50
CA ARG A 51 -18.08 39.83 -22.41
C ARG A 51 -19.29 39.75 -21.48
N GLY A 52 -20.11 40.79 -21.47
CA GLY A 52 -21.36 40.86 -20.71
C GLY A 52 -22.29 39.69 -21.04
N PRO A 53 -22.98 39.11 -20.05
CA PRO A 53 -23.89 38.00 -20.29
C PRO A 53 -24.97 38.37 -21.32
N GLY A 54 -25.15 37.54 -22.35
CA GLY A 54 -26.23 37.69 -23.32
C GLY A 54 -25.92 38.53 -24.58
N TRP A 55 -24.73 39.12 -24.72
CA TRP A 55 -24.39 39.93 -25.91
C TRP A 55 -24.53 39.15 -27.23
N LYS A 56 -24.17 37.86 -27.27
CA LYS A 56 -24.34 37.00 -28.46
C LYS A 56 -25.81 36.84 -28.87
N ARG A 57 -26.71 36.74 -27.88
CA ARG A 57 -28.16 36.62 -28.13
C ARG A 57 -28.70 37.91 -28.71
N GLN A 58 -28.29 39.05 -28.16
CA GLN A 58 -28.66 40.37 -28.66
C GLN A 58 -28.08 40.59 -30.07
N PHE A 59 -26.81 40.22 -30.31
CA PHE A 59 -26.19 40.29 -31.63
C PHE A 59 -26.91 39.43 -32.67
N LYS A 60 -27.25 38.19 -32.33
CA LYS A 60 -28.05 37.32 -33.22
C LYS A 60 -29.42 37.91 -33.51
N ALA A 61 -30.12 38.41 -32.49
CA ALA A 61 -31.42 39.06 -32.68
C ALA A 61 -31.32 40.27 -33.62
N ARG A 62 -30.23 41.05 -33.55
CA ARG A 62 -29.95 42.13 -34.51
C ARG A 62 -29.68 41.63 -35.92
N LEU A 63 -28.93 40.54 -36.08
CA LEU A 63 -28.73 39.93 -37.40
C LEU A 63 -30.06 39.42 -38.00
N ASP A 64 -30.92 38.82 -37.17
CA ASP A 64 -32.24 38.36 -37.58
C ASP A 64 -33.13 39.56 -38.01
N GLU A 65 -33.09 40.67 -37.26
CA GLU A 65 -33.78 41.92 -37.59
C GLU A 65 -33.26 42.55 -38.89
N TYR A 66 -31.95 42.62 -39.09
CA TYR A 66 -31.36 43.17 -40.32
C TYR A 66 -31.61 42.31 -41.55
N GLU A 67 -31.73 40.99 -41.39
CA GLU A 67 -32.17 40.09 -42.47
C GLU A 67 -33.65 40.36 -42.83
N GLN A 68 -34.52 40.52 -41.82
CA GLN A 68 -35.94 40.86 -42.05
C GLN A 68 -36.12 42.21 -42.74
N LEU A 69 -35.24 43.18 -42.44
CA LEU A 69 -35.21 44.49 -43.09
C LEU A 69 -34.51 44.48 -44.46
N HIS A 70 -34.14 43.31 -44.98
CA HIS A 70 -33.39 43.12 -46.23
C HIS A 70 -32.05 43.88 -46.30
N ARG A 71 -31.49 44.27 -45.14
CA ARG A 71 -30.15 44.88 -45.02
C ARG A 71 -29.04 43.84 -45.04
N LEU A 72 -29.37 42.58 -44.74
CA LEU A 72 -28.48 41.43 -44.85
C LEU A 72 -29.13 40.33 -45.68
N ASN A 73 -28.34 39.66 -46.51
CA ASN A 73 -28.71 38.39 -47.11
C ASN A 73 -28.25 37.20 -46.24
N LEU A 74 -28.75 36.00 -46.57
CA LEU A 74 -28.50 34.78 -45.79
C LEU A 74 -27.00 34.43 -45.69
N ASP A 75 -26.23 34.68 -46.75
CA ASP A 75 -24.80 34.41 -46.79
C ASP A 75 -24.01 35.37 -45.90
N GLN A 76 -24.36 36.65 -45.93
CA GLN A 76 -23.78 37.70 -45.08
C GLN A 76 -24.08 37.42 -43.60
N LYS A 77 -25.33 37.08 -43.28
CA LYS A 77 -25.73 36.65 -41.93
C LYS A 77 -24.92 35.43 -41.48
N SER A 78 -24.81 34.42 -42.33
CA SER A 78 -24.03 33.20 -42.04
C SER A 78 -22.55 33.50 -41.84
N HIS A 79 -21.99 34.44 -42.60
CA HIS A 79 -20.60 34.89 -42.46
C HIS A 79 -20.37 35.61 -41.12
N LEU A 80 -21.26 36.53 -40.74
CA LEU A 80 -21.21 37.25 -39.48
C LEU A 80 -21.39 36.31 -38.28
N MET A 81 -22.30 35.33 -38.37
CA MET A 81 -22.46 34.27 -37.37
C MET A 81 -21.18 33.44 -37.20
N ARG A 82 -20.49 33.10 -38.31
CA ARG A 82 -19.22 32.38 -38.26
C ARG A 82 -18.12 33.21 -37.58
N ARG A 83 -18.06 34.52 -37.84
CA ARG A 83 -17.10 35.41 -37.19
C ARG A 83 -17.40 35.66 -35.71
N MET A 84 -18.68 35.76 -35.34
CA MET A 84 -19.10 35.82 -33.94
C MET A 84 -18.59 34.60 -33.14
N ARG A 85 -18.60 33.40 -33.74
CA ARG A 85 -18.03 32.19 -33.12
C ARG A 85 -16.51 32.24 -32.96
N MET A 86 -15.79 33.02 -33.78
CA MET A 86 -14.33 33.20 -33.64
C MET A 86 -13.95 34.24 -32.56
N CYS A 87 -14.92 35.00 -32.05
CA CYS A 87 -14.77 35.90 -30.89
C CYS A 87 -15.00 35.14 -29.56
N GLU A 88 -15.03 33.81 -29.60
CA GLU A 88 -15.07 32.95 -28.42
C GLU A 88 -13.66 32.80 -27.85
N GLU A 89 -13.52 32.90 -26.52
CA GLU A 89 -12.29 32.44 -25.90
C GLU A 89 -12.10 30.97 -26.22
N SER A 90 -10.84 30.57 -26.48
CA SER A 90 -10.43 29.19 -26.27
C SER A 90 -10.97 28.79 -24.89
N PRO A 91 -11.68 27.66 -24.76
CA PRO A 91 -12.17 27.21 -23.47
C PRO A 91 -11.06 27.35 -22.46
N ASN A 92 -11.35 27.88 -21.27
CA ASN A 92 -10.31 28.07 -20.25
C ASN A 92 -9.89 26.67 -19.76
N LEU A 93 -9.03 26.01 -20.54
CA LEU A 93 -8.53 24.65 -20.38
C LEU A 93 -7.85 24.50 -19.03
N MET A 94 -7.34 25.60 -18.48
CA MET A 94 -6.79 25.69 -17.14
C MET A 94 -7.88 25.51 -16.06
N ARG A 95 -9.04 26.17 -16.17
CA ARG A 95 -10.17 25.95 -15.25
C ARG A 95 -10.75 24.54 -15.38
N ALA A 96 -10.90 24.03 -16.60
CA ALA A 96 -11.36 22.67 -16.82
C ALA A 96 -10.35 21.64 -16.26
N GLY A 97 -9.06 21.86 -16.46
CA GLY A 97 -7.98 21.05 -15.91
C GLY A 97 -7.92 21.10 -14.38
N LEU A 98 -8.08 22.27 -13.77
CA LEU A 98 -8.14 22.43 -12.31
C LEU A 98 -9.37 21.74 -11.70
N LEU A 99 -10.52 21.82 -12.36
CA LEU A 99 -11.72 21.10 -11.93
C LEU A 99 -11.55 19.59 -12.03
N LEU A 100 -10.95 19.08 -13.11
CA LEU A 100 -10.62 17.65 -13.26
C LEU A 100 -9.56 17.20 -12.25
N ALA A 101 -8.56 18.02 -11.96
CA ALA A 101 -7.54 17.70 -10.96
C ALA A 101 -8.13 17.69 -9.53
N ALA A 102 -8.97 18.68 -9.19
CA ALA A 102 -9.71 18.70 -7.94
C ALA A 102 -10.66 17.49 -7.83
N TRP A 103 -11.29 17.10 -8.94
CA TRP A 103 -12.15 15.91 -9.02
C TRP A 103 -11.36 14.63 -8.71
N SER A 104 -10.21 14.44 -9.35
CA SER A 104 -9.31 13.31 -9.10
C SER A 104 -8.78 13.30 -7.66
N LEU A 105 -8.45 14.46 -7.09
CA LEU A 105 -7.96 14.56 -5.71
C LEU A 105 -9.04 14.18 -4.69
N VAL A 106 -10.26 14.70 -4.83
CA VAL A 106 -11.39 14.36 -3.94
C VAL A 106 -11.73 12.87 -4.03
N LEU A 107 -11.75 12.30 -5.25
CA LEU A 107 -11.93 10.86 -5.43
C LEU A 107 -10.83 10.06 -4.72
N ALA A 108 -9.56 10.41 -4.93
CA ALA A 108 -8.45 9.71 -4.33
C ALA A 108 -8.51 9.78 -2.79
N THR A 109 -8.83 10.94 -2.23
CA THR A 109 -8.97 11.13 -0.78
C THR A 109 -10.12 10.29 -0.22
N LEU A 110 -11.30 10.31 -0.85
CA LEU A 110 -12.46 9.54 -0.40
C LEU A 110 -12.23 8.03 -0.50
N CYS A 111 -11.59 7.55 -1.58
CA CYS A 111 -11.21 6.15 -1.72
C CYS A 111 -10.23 5.72 -0.61
N ASN A 112 -9.20 6.52 -0.33
CA ASN A 112 -8.25 6.23 0.76
C ASN A 112 -8.92 6.25 2.15
N LEU A 113 -9.82 7.21 2.41
CA LEU A 113 -10.60 7.26 3.66
C LEU A 113 -11.54 6.06 3.82
N SER A 114 -12.16 5.60 2.72
CA SER A 114 -13.02 4.42 2.76
C SER A 114 -12.28 3.13 3.06
N TRP A 115 -11.02 3.06 2.64
CA TRP A 115 -10.14 1.94 2.92
C TRP A 115 -9.69 1.93 4.40
N LEU A 116 -9.41 3.11 4.97
CA LEU A 116 -8.98 3.26 6.36
C LEU A 116 -10.08 2.99 7.40
N LEU A 117 -11.34 3.24 7.07
CA LEU A 117 -12.47 3.18 8.02
C LEU A 117 -13.24 1.84 7.99
N ALA A 118 -12.66 0.82 7.36
CA ALA A 118 -13.30 -0.45 6.98
C ALA A 118 -14.45 -0.26 5.96
N PRO A 119 -14.66 -1.23 5.05
CA PRO A 119 -15.64 -1.11 3.98
C PRO A 119 -17.07 -1.10 4.55
N GLN A 120 -17.59 0.10 4.82
CA GLN A 120 -18.99 0.31 5.16
C GLN A 120 -19.77 0.55 3.86
N PRO A 121 -20.79 -0.26 3.53
CA PRO A 121 -21.56 -0.12 2.29
C PRO A 121 -22.17 1.29 2.16
N VAL A 122 -22.47 1.93 3.28
CA VAL A 122 -22.95 3.32 3.35
C VAL A 122 -21.91 4.30 2.80
N LEU A 123 -20.63 4.13 3.10
CA LEU A 123 -19.57 5.04 2.67
C LEU A 123 -19.31 4.92 1.15
N TYR A 124 -19.45 3.72 0.58
CA TYR A 124 -19.46 3.53 -0.88
C TYR A 124 -20.62 4.28 -1.54
N LEU A 125 -21.83 4.12 -1.02
CA LEU A 125 -23.02 4.79 -1.56
C LEU A 125 -22.91 6.32 -1.46
N VAL A 126 -22.38 6.84 -0.34
CA VAL A 126 -22.12 8.27 -0.17
C VAL A 126 -21.07 8.77 -1.17
N THR A 127 -19.99 8.02 -1.38
CA THR A 127 -18.94 8.39 -2.33
C THR A 127 -19.44 8.39 -3.77
N LEU A 128 -20.23 7.38 -4.17
CA LEU A 128 -20.89 7.31 -5.47
C LEU A 128 -21.89 8.47 -5.68
N GLY A 129 -22.67 8.79 -4.64
CA GLY A 129 -23.62 9.90 -4.67
C GLY A 129 -22.93 11.26 -4.83
N LEU A 130 -21.91 11.54 -4.01
CA LEU A 130 -21.16 12.80 -4.05
C LEU A 130 -20.45 13.00 -5.38
N THR A 131 -19.82 11.96 -5.92
CA THR A 131 -19.11 12.03 -7.21
C THR A 131 -20.06 12.17 -8.39
N GLY A 132 -21.24 11.54 -8.34
CA GLY A 132 -22.32 11.79 -9.30
C GLY A 132 -22.83 13.24 -9.29
N LEU A 133 -23.00 13.82 -8.09
CA LEU A 133 -23.39 15.23 -7.90
C LEU A 133 -22.30 16.20 -8.39
N LEU A 134 -21.04 15.91 -8.11
CA LEU A 134 -19.89 16.68 -8.60
C LEU A 134 -19.74 16.62 -10.12
N GLY A 135 -19.95 15.45 -10.74
CA GLY A 135 -19.99 15.30 -12.19
C GLY A 135 -21.12 16.11 -12.83
N TYR A 136 -22.29 16.13 -12.17
CA TYR A 136 -23.43 16.95 -12.59
C TYR A 136 -23.09 18.46 -12.54
N ALA A 137 -22.52 18.91 -11.42
CA ALA A 137 -22.15 20.31 -11.20
C ALA A 137 -21.04 20.78 -12.17
N THR A 138 -20.07 19.91 -12.46
CA THR A 138 -18.98 20.20 -13.42
C THR A 138 -19.54 20.34 -14.84
N ALA A 139 -20.44 19.45 -15.26
CA ALA A 139 -21.13 19.57 -16.55
C ALA A 139 -22.05 20.80 -16.64
N ALA A 140 -22.58 21.27 -15.50
CA ALA A 140 -23.41 22.47 -15.44
C ALA A 140 -22.60 23.77 -15.50
N THR A 141 -21.31 23.75 -15.15
CA THR A 141 -20.44 24.95 -15.05
C THR A 141 -19.51 25.13 -16.24
N LEU A 142 -19.19 24.07 -16.97
CA LEU A 142 -18.34 24.14 -18.16
C LEU A 142 -19.13 24.67 -19.37
N SER A 143 -18.81 25.91 -19.77
CA SER A 143 -19.45 26.63 -20.89
C SER A 143 -19.35 25.89 -22.25
N ILE A 144 -18.39 24.98 -22.39
CA ILE A 144 -18.21 24.09 -23.55
C ILE A 144 -19.46 23.23 -23.81
N PHE A 145 -20.25 22.95 -22.76
CA PHE A 145 -21.46 22.14 -22.87
C PHE A 145 -22.74 22.96 -23.10
N ASP A 146 -22.65 24.30 -23.10
CA ASP A 146 -23.82 25.19 -23.06
C ASP A 146 -24.08 25.94 -24.38
N HIS A 147 -23.34 25.62 -25.45
CA HIS A 147 -23.50 26.26 -26.75
C HIS A 147 -24.38 25.43 -27.72
N GLU A 148 -25.48 26.04 -28.15
CA GLU A 148 -26.39 25.60 -29.22
C GLU A 148 -27.00 24.18 -29.10
N VAL A 149 -27.32 23.71 -27.89
CA VAL A 149 -28.00 22.42 -27.70
C VAL A 149 -29.35 22.59 -26.99
N SER A 150 -30.35 21.80 -27.42
CA SER A 150 -31.68 21.78 -26.80
C SER A 150 -31.59 21.48 -25.30
N THR A 151 -32.61 21.90 -24.53
CA THR A 151 -32.73 21.57 -23.10
C THR A 151 -32.57 20.06 -22.83
N ALA A 152 -33.11 19.23 -23.71
CA ALA A 152 -32.97 17.77 -23.65
C ALA A 152 -31.50 17.30 -23.78
N ALA A 153 -30.75 17.87 -24.72
CA ALA A 153 -29.36 17.48 -24.94
C ALA A 153 -28.42 17.99 -23.82
N ARG A 154 -28.72 19.14 -23.21
CA ARG A 154 -28.01 19.61 -22.00
C ARG A 154 -28.25 18.67 -20.81
N TRP A 155 -29.48 18.20 -20.64
CA TRP A 155 -29.82 17.24 -19.60
C TRP A 155 -29.12 15.89 -19.82
N GLN A 156 -29.15 15.36 -21.05
CA GLN A 156 -28.44 14.13 -21.41
C GLN A 156 -26.93 14.19 -21.12
N ARG A 157 -26.26 15.31 -21.45
CA ARG A 157 -24.84 15.49 -21.17
C ARG A 157 -24.52 15.51 -19.68
N ARG A 158 -25.36 16.17 -18.88
CA ARG A 158 -25.20 16.19 -17.42
C ARG A 158 -25.34 14.79 -16.81
N VAL A 159 -26.36 14.05 -17.24
CA VAL A 159 -26.57 12.65 -16.83
C VAL A 159 -25.40 11.77 -17.27
N LEU A 160 -24.88 11.95 -18.48
CA LEU A 160 -23.72 11.21 -18.98
C LEU A 160 -22.46 11.50 -18.15
N CYS A 161 -22.17 12.75 -17.81
CA CYS A 161 -21.03 13.10 -16.97
C CYS A 161 -21.17 12.55 -15.53
N SER A 162 -22.38 12.60 -14.95
CA SER A 162 -22.66 12.01 -13.63
C SER A 162 -22.47 10.50 -13.63
N THR A 163 -23.02 9.81 -14.63
CA THR A 163 -22.91 8.35 -14.76
C THR A 163 -21.49 7.91 -15.03
N ALA A 164 -20.76 8.60 -15.91
CA ALA A 164 -19.34 8.33 -16.15
C ALA A 164 -18.48 8.55 -14.89
N GLY A 165 -18.74 9.62 -14.13
CA GLY A 165 -18.06 9.90 -12.88
C GLY A 165 -18.30 8.84 -11.81
N ALA A 166 -19.58 8.47 -11.59
CA ALA A 166 -19.94 7.41 -10.66
C ALA A 166 -19.38 6.04 -11.08
N PHE A 167 -19.37 5.74 -12.38
CA PHE A 167 -18.80 4.51 -12.92
C PHE A 167 -17.28 4.44 -12.70
N ALA A 168 -16.55 5.54 -12.94
CA ALA A 168 -15.11 5.59 -12.71
C ALA A 168 -14.75 5.33 -11.24
N VAL A 169 -15.53 5.87 -10.29
CA VAL A 169 -15.39 5.61 -8.84
C VAL A 169 -15.67 4.14 -8.54
N ALA A 170 -16.79 3.61 -9.05
CA ALA A 170 -17.16 2.22 -8.84
C ALA A 170 -16.06 1.28 -9.31
N VAL A 171 -15.51 1.48 -10.51
CA VAL A 171 -14.39 0.69 -11.03
C VAL A 171 -13.13 0.87 -10.17
N SER A 172 -12.80 2.10 -9.79
CA SER A 172 -11.59 2.40 -8.99
C SER A 172 -11.63 1.79 -7.59
N MET A 173 -12.82 1.51 -7.04
CA MET A 173 -12.98 0.86 -5.75
C MET A 173 -13.14 -0.66 -5.87
N LEU A 174 -14.00 -1.13 -6.78
CA LEU A 174 -14.30 -2.55 -6.96
C LEU A 174 -13.10 -3.36 -7.46
N VAL A 175 -12.26 -2.76 -8.32
CA VAL A 175 -11.10 -3.48 -8.88
C VAL A 175 -10.05 -3.79 -7.81
N PRO A 176 -9.57 -2.83 -7.00
CA PRO A 176 -8.66 -3.13 -5.89
C PRO A 176 -9.27 -4.09 -4.85
N ASP A 177 -10.54 -3.90 -4.47
CA ASP A 177 -11.19 -4.77 -3.49
C ASP A 177 -11.31 -6.21 -4.00
N SER A 178 -11.72 -6.38 -5.26
CA SER A 178 -11.78 -7.70 -5.89
C SER A 178 -10.39 -8.32 -6.03
N ALA A 179 -9.39 -7.53 -6.43
CA ALA A 179 -8.01 -7.99 -6.51
C ALA A 179 -7.47 -8.42 -5.15
N MET A 180 -7.80 -7.69 -4.07
CA MET A 180 -7.45 -8.05 -2.70
C MET A 180 -8.11 -9.38 -2.28
N LEU A 181 -9.41 -9.54 -2.51
CA LEU A 181 -10.13 -10.77 -2.17
C LEU A 181 -9.59 -11.99 -2.95
N ILE A 182 -9.33 -11.81 -4.25
CA ILE A 182 -8.76 -12.86 -5.11
C ILE A 182 -7.36 -13.23 -4.64
N THR A 183 -6.50 -12.24 -4.38
CA THR A 183 -5.13 -12.49 -3.91
C THR A 183 -5.10 -13.13 -2.54
N GLN A 184 -5.93 -12.69 -1.59
CA GLN A 184 -6.07 -13.34 -0.28
C GLN A 184 -6.56 -14.79 -0.41
N SER A 185 -7.57 -15.04 -1.24
CA SER A 185 -8.11 -16.39 -1.46
C SER A 185 -7.06 -17.32 -2.10
N ALA A 186 -6.32 -16.82 -3.10
CA ALA A 186 -5.21 -17.54 -3.70
C ALA A 186 -4.08 -17.82 -2.69
N SER A 187 -3.78 -16.85 -1.82
CA SER A 187 -2.78 -16.99 -0.74
C SER A 187 -3.16 -18.09 0.23
N LYS A 188 -4.40 -18.05 0.76
CA LYS A 188 -4.93 -19.07 1.67
C LYS A 188 -4.88 -20.46 1.04
N ARG A 189 -5.27 -20.58 -0.23
CA ARG A 189 -5.25 -21.85 -0.96
C ARG A 189 -3.82 -22.38 -1.14
N SER A 190 -2.89 -21.53 -1.56
CA SER A 190 -1.48 -21.91 -1.72
C SER A 190 -0.89 -22.39 -0.38
N PHE A 191 -1.15 -21.65 0.69
CA PHE A 191 -0.70 -22.01 2.03
C PHE A 191 -1.28 -23.36 2.48
N GLN A 192 -2.59 -23.59 2.29
CA GLN A 192 -3.21 -24.86 2.67
C GLN A 192 -2.58 -26.07 1.96
N LEU A 193 -2.30 -25.96 0.66
CA LEU A 193 -1.64 -27.03 -0.09
C LEU A 193 -0.22 -27.31 0.41
N GLU A 194 0.56 -26.26 0.70
CA GLU A 194 1.91 -26.40 1.26
C GLU A 194 1.88 -27.05 2.65
N ARG A 195 0.95 -26.62 3.50
CA ARG A 195 0.73 -27.17 4.83
C ARG A 195 0.38 -28.66 4.77
N GLU A 196 -0.54 -29.05 3.89
CA GLU A 196 -0.93 -30.45 3.71
C GLU A 196 0.24 -31.31 3.20
N ALA A 197 1.01 -30.81 2.24
CA ALA A 197 2.18 -31.50 1.72
C ALA A 197 3.24 -31.73 2.82
N TYR A 198 3.50 -30.73 3.66
CA TYR A 198 4.47 -30.86 4.75
C TYR A 198 3.96 -31.72 5.91
N ALA A 199 2.66 -31.68 6.21
CA ALA A 199 2.04 -32.55 7.20
C ALA A 199 2.14 -34.03 6.79
N ALA A 200 2.07 -34.31 5.49
CA ALA A 200 2.17 -35.66 4.93
C ALA A 200 3.62 -36.16 4.79
N ASP A 201 4.64 -35.29 4.84
CA ASP A 201 6.04 -35.68 4.74
C ASP A 201 6.55 -36.28 6.08
N PRO A 202 6.95 -37.57 6.13
CA PRO A 202 7.50 -38.17 7.35
C PRO A 202 8.79 -37.49 7.84
N ARG A 203 9.52 -36.84 6.93
CA ARG A 203 10.74 -36.07 7.22
C ARG A 203 10.44 -34.57 7.45
N GLY A 204 9.18 -34.17 7.30
CA GLY A 204 8.66 -32.82 7.51
C GLY A 204 8.14 -32.66 8.94
N PHE A 205 6.84 -32.36 9.08
CA PHE A 205 6.27 -31.98 10.37
C PHE A 205 6.36 -33.09 11.42
N GLU A 206 6.14 -34.33 11.02
CA GLU A 206 6.08 -35.47 11.94
C GLU A 206 7.39 -35.66 12.69
N ALA A 207 8.53 -35.44 12.03
CA ALA A 207 9.85 -35.51 12.66
C ALA A 207 10.01 -34.44 13.76
N ILE A 208 9.54 -33.21 13.51
CA ILE A 208 9.60 -32.11 14.48
C ILE A 208 8.65 -32.37 15.65
N ARG A 209 7.43 -32.83 15.36
CA ARG A 209 6.43 -33.16 16.37
C ARG A 209 6.94 -34.25 17.32
N LYS A 210 7.54 -35.32 16.78
CA LYS A 210 8.16 -36.38 17.58
C LYS A 210 9.34 -35.87 18.38
N LEU A 211 10.25 -35.12 17.77
CA LEU A 211 11.38 -34.53 18.48
C LEU A 211 10.91 -33.67 19.67
N ALA A 212 9.95 -32.76 19.44
CA ALA A 212 9.41 -31.88 20.46
C ALA A 212 8.76 -32.65 21.62
N SER A 213 7.92 -33.64 21.31
CA SER A 213 7.22 -34.44 22.30
C SER A 213 8.16 -35.36 23.07
N ASP A 214 8.97 -36.14 22.36
CA ASP A 214 9.75 -37.24 22.95
C ASP A 214 11.00 -36.74 23.68
N THR A 215 11.55 -35.59 23.26
CA THR A 215 12.80 -35.05 23.81
C THR A 215 12.57 -33.89 24.77
N PHE A 216 11.63 -32.99 24.46
CA PHE A 216 11.44 -31.75 25.21
C PHE A 216 10.10 -31.69 25.95
N GLY A 217 9.23 -32.70 25.80
CA GLY A 217 7.93 -32.76 26.46
C GLY A 217 6.95 -31.68 25.98
N VAL A 218 7.11 -31.18 24.75
CA VAL A 218 6.26 -30.12 24.19
C VAL A 218 5.44 -30.64 23.02
N ASN A 219 4.14 -30.37 23.05
CA ASN A 219 3.24 -30.69 21.95
C ASN A 219 3.31 -29.60 20.88
N VAL A 220 3.52 -29.98 19.62
CA VAL A 220 3.52 -29.05 18.49
C VAL A 220 2.41 -29.41 17.52
N VAL A 221 1.69 -28.41 17.02
CA VAL A 221 0.66 -28.54 15.99
C VAL A 221 0.96 -27.59 14.82
N LEU A 222 0.53 -27.94 13.61
CA LEU A 222 0.58 -27.00 12.47
C LEU A 222 -0.57 -26.01 12.54
N GLY A 223 -0.26 -24.73 12.44
CA GLY A 223 -1.26 -23.67 12.36
C GLY A 223 -2.09 -23.70 11.08
N GLY A 224 -3.19 -22.94 11.07
CA GLY A 224 -4.22 -22.96 10.02
C GLY A 224 -4.32 -21.66 9.21
N VAL A 225 -5.20 -21.66 8.20
CA VAL A 225 -5.39 -20.57 7.22
C VAL A 225 -6.03 -19.29 7.77
N ASP A 226 -6.43 -19.30 9.04
CA ASP A 226 -7.04 -18.15 9.70
C ASP A 226 -6.04 -17.33 10.51
N GLN A 227 -4.76 -17.73 10.46
CA GLN A 227 -3.70 -16.97 11.10
C GLN A 227 -3.20 -15.86 10.19
N SER A 228 -2.91 -14.69 10.77
CA SER A 228 -2.65 -13.43 10.06
C SER A 228 -1.57 -13.53 8.97
N TRP A 229 -0.58 -14.39 9.17
CA TRP A 229 0.53 -14.61 8.25
C TRP A 229 0.10 -15.29 6.93
N SER A 230 -0.97 -16.11 6.93
CA SER A 230 -1.46 -16.82 5.75
C SER A 230 -2.15 -15.91 4.73
N LEU A 231 -2.46 -14.68 5.13
CA LEU A 231 -3.16 -13.67 4.34
C LEU A 231 -2.23 -12.79 3.49
N THR A 232 -0.91 -12.81 3.74
CA THR A 232 0.03 -11.89 3.10
C THR A 232 0.76 -12.57 1.94
N SER A 233 0.17 -12.74 0.75
CA SER A 233 0.92 -13.21 -0.46
C SER A 233 2.09 -12.31 -0.83
N VAL A 234 2.02 -11.03 -0.45
CA VAL A 234 3.04 -10.04 -0.73
C VAL A 234 4.22 -10.26 0.22
N ARG A 235 5.44 -10.32 -0.33
CA ARG A 235 6.68 -10.27 0.45
C ARG A 235 6.74 -8.93 1.15
N VAL A 236 6.25 -8.87 2.38
CA VAL A 236 6.42 -7.70 3.24
C VAL A 236 7.85 -7.79 3.79
N PRO A 237 8.73 -6.83 3.50
CA PRO A 237 10.01 -6.74 4.18
C PRO A 237 9.75 -6.76 5.69
N GLU A 238 10.51 -7.56 6.46
CA GLU A 238 10.37 -7.73 7.92
C GLU A 238 9.21 -8.63 8.40
N ALA A 239 8.34 -9.16 7.52
CA ALA A 239 7.38 -10.18 7.95
C ALA A 239 8.06 -11.55 8.08
N SER A 240 7.96 -12.17 9.27
CA SER A 240 8.55 -13.48 9.50
C SER A 240 7.94 -14.55 8.57
N VAL A 241 8.78 -15.38 7.96
CA VAL A 241 8.35 -16.46 7.05
C VAL A 241 7.89 -17.71 7.78
N ALA A 242 8.22 -17.79 9.07
CA ALA A 242 7.85 -18.82 10.01
C ALA A 242 7.55 -18.17 11.37
N SER A 243 6.70 -18.80 12.17
CA SER A 243 6.46 -18.36 13.54
C SER A 243 5.96 -19.52 14.38
N MET A 244 6.36 -19.50 15.65
CA MET A 244 5.80 -20.37 16.66
C MET A 244 4.96 -19.56 17.66
N GLY A 245 3.68 -19.90 17.77
CA GLY A 245 2.79 -19.33 18.79
C GLY A 245 2.59 -20.30 19.94
N LEU A 246 2.63 -19.81 21.18
CA LEU A 246 2.22 -20.61 22.35
C LEU A 246 0.69 -20.63 22.48
N GLY A 247 0.13 -21.83 22.52
CA GLY A 247 -1.26 -22.10 22.87
C GLY A 247 -1.40 -22.70 24.27
N SER A 248 -2.63 -22.89 24.71
CA SER A 248 -2.93 -23.54 25.99
C SER A 248 -2.64 -25.05 25.91
N GLY A 249 -1.41 -25.45 26.25
CA GLY A 249 -1.03 -26.87 26.26
C GLY A 249 -0.12 -27.32 25.10
N PHE A 250 0.14 -26.45 24.13
CA PHE A 250 0.84 -26.79 22.88
C PHE A 250 1.47 -25.55 22.22
N CYS A 251 2.35 -25.78 21.25
CA CYS A 251 2.92 -24.76 20.39
C CYS A 251 2.39 -24.92 18.95
N THR A 252 2.12 -23.79 18.30
CA THR A 252 1.58 -23.74 16.94
C THR A 252 2.65 -23.29 15.98
N LEU A 253 3.11 -24.21 15.14
CA LEU A 253 4.08 -23.94 14.09
C LEU A 253 3.36 -23.45 12.84
N ASN A 254 3.73 -22.27 12.40
CA ASN A 254 3.26 -21.64 11.18
C ASN A 254 4.45 -21.39 10.29
N PHE A 255 4.49 -21.99 9.11
CA PHE A 255 5.62 -21.77 8.21
C PHE A 255 5.23 -22.14 6.78
N SER A 256 5.96 -21.56 5.82
CA SER A 256 5.83 -21.88 4.39
C SER A 256 7.22 -22.24 3.85
N PRO A 257 7.46 -23.50 3.42
CA PRO A 257 8.74 -23.91 2.85
C PRO A 257 9.18 -23.02 1.68
N ASN A 258 8.25 -22.69 0.78
CA ASN A 258 8.52 -21.87 -0.40
C ASN A 258 8.97 -20.45 -0.02
N ARG A 259 8.38 -19.88 1.03
CA ARG A 259 8.78 -18.55 1.53
C ARG A 259 10.09 -18.57 2.27
N ILE A 260 10.41 -19.66 2.97
CA ILE A 260 11.74 -19.83 3.56
C ILE A 260 12.80 -19.80 2.45
N HIS A 261 12.58 -20.55 1.36
CA HIS A 261 13.50 -20.51 0.22
C HIS A 261 13.62 -19.12 -0.41
N ALA A 262 12.50 -18.43 -0.62
CA ALA A 262 12.48 -17.10 -1.23
C ALA A 262 13.00 -15.98 -0.30
N GLY A 263 12.80 -16.12 1.01
CA GLY A 263 13.10 -15.10 2.02
C GLY A 263 14.51 -15.20 2.60
N PHE A 264 14.99 -16.42 2.84
CA PHE A 264 16.27 -16.68 3.49
C PHE A 264 17.38 -17.02 2.52
N GLY A 265 17.04 -17.38 1.27
CA GLY A 265 18.01 -17.68 0.21
C GLY A 265 19.06 -18.67 0.69
N GLY A 266 18.75 -19.97 0.64
CA GLY A 266 19.77 -20.99 0.94
C GLY A 266 21.01 -20.69 0.11
N GLY A 267 22.12 -20.35 0.78
CA GLY A 267 23.37 -20.05 0.09
C GLY A 267 23.72 -21.18 -0.88
N SER A 268 24.44 -20.88 -1.96
CA SER A 268 24.91 -21.92 -2.88
C SER A 268 25.65 -23.01 -2.11
N GLY A 269 25.14 -24.25 -2.15
CA GLY A 269 25.74 -25.41 -1.47
C GLY A 269 25.04 -25.88 -0.19
N VAL A 270 23.93 -25.25 0.23
CA VAL A 270 23.11 -25.72 1.35
C VAL A 270 21.96 -26.61 0.87
N ASP A 271 21.73 -27.75 1.52
CA ASP A 271 20.54 -28.57 1.28
C ASP A 271 19.26 -27.78 1.68
N PRO A 272 18.37 -27.48 0.71
CA PRO A 272 17.15 -26.71 0.98
C PRO A 272 16.24 -27.35 2.04
N ALA A 273 16.16 -28.68 2.09
CA ALA A 273 15.31 -29.39 3.05
C ALA A 273 15.85 -29.27 4.48
N LEU A 274 17.17 -29.33 4.65
CA LEU A 274 17.82 -29.13 5.96
C LEU A 274 17.69 -27.69 6.44
N TRP A 275 17.71 -26.72 5.52
CA TRP A 275 17.47 -25.32 5.84
C TRP A 275 16.04 -25.08 6.34
N VAL A 276 15.03 -25.58 5.61
CA VAL A 276 13.62 -25.46 6.01
C VAL A 276 13.37 -26.14 7.35
N ARG A 277 13.94 -27.34 7.56
CA ARG A 277 13.86 -28.01 8.86
C ARG A 277 14.54 -27.20 9.95
N GLY A 278 15.69 -26.60 9.65
CA GLY A 278 16.42 -25.74 10.57
C GLY A 278 15.59 -24.54 11.04
N VAL A 279 14.91 -23.84 10.13
CA VAL A 279 13.99 -22.76 10.50
C VAL A 279 12.90 -23.28 11.46
N ALA A 280 12.28 -24.42 11.16
CA ALA A 280 11.26 -24.98 12.04
C ALA A 280 11.82 -25.45 13.41
N ILE A 281 13.10 -25.82 13.49
CA ILE A 281 13.79 -26.12 14.76
C ILE A 281 14.12 -24.85 15.54
N HIS A 282 14.49 -23.76 14.88
CA HIS A 282 14.64 -22.44 15.50
C HIS A 282 13.30 -21.99 16.12
N GLU A 283 12.20 -22.14 15.37
CA GLU A 283 10.85 -21.87 15.88
C GLU A 283 10.47 -22.77 17.07
N LEU A 284 10.87 -24.05 17.05
CA LEU A 284 10.74 -24.94 18.21
C LEU A 284 11.55 -24.44 19.41
N GLY A 285 12.74 -23.87 19.19
CA GLY A 285 13.57 -23.23 20.21
C GLY A 285 12.80 -22.16 21.00
N HIS A 286 12.10 -21.24 20.32
CA HIS A 286 11.28 -20.22 20.98
C HIS A 286 10.20 -20.81 21.89
N CYS A 287 9.54 -21.85 21.37
CA CYS A 287 8.51 -22.57 22.10
C CYS A 287 9.08 -23.28 23.32
N VAL A 288 10.17 -24.06 23.17
CA VAL A 288 10.83 -24.74 24.29
C VAL A 288 11.30 -23.74 25.34
N ASP A 289 11.88 -22.60 24.94
CA ASP A 289 12.35 -21.59 25.87
C ASP A 289 11.20 -21.02 26.71
N THR A 290 10.13 -20.58 26.03
CA THR A 290 9.01 -19.89 26.69
C THR A 290 8.06 -20.85 27.42
N TRP A 291 7.95 -22.09 26.96
CA TRP A 291 7.14 -23.14 27.61
C TRP A 291 7.57 -23.38 29.05
N ARG A 292 8.87 -23.24 29.35
CA ARG A 292 9.44 -23.37 30.70
C ARG A 292 8.95 -22.28 31.65
N ASP A 293 8.59 -21.11 31.13
CA ASP A 293 8.04 -20.02 31.92
C ASP A 293 6.55 -20.21 32.25
N LEU A 294 5.84 -20.95 31.38
CA LEU A 294 4.39 -21.14 31.42
C LEU A 294 3.92 -22.34 32.24
N ALA A 295 4.82 -23.09 32.88
CA ALA A 295 4.48 -24.15 33.85
C ALA A 295 3.86 -23.61 35.17
N LEU A 296 3.02 -22.58 35.05
CA LEU A 296 2.50 -21.67 36.08
C LEU A 296 1.40 -22.24 36.96
N ALA A 297 0.96 -23.49 36.75
CA ALA A 297 -0.15 -24.03 37.54
C ALA A 297 0.19 -24.29 39.02
N ALA A 298 1.47 -24.25 39.43
CA ALA A 298 1.88 -24.65 40.79
C ALA A 298 2.77 -23.66 41.57
N SER A 299 3.36 -22.63 40.94
CA SER A 299 4.35 -21.75 41.61
C SER A 299 3.82 -20.33 41.87
N ARG A 300 4.03 -19.81 43.09
CA ARG A 300 3.72 -18.41 43.46
C ARG A 300 4.60 -17.36 42.75
N LYS A 301 5.63 -17.80 42.00
CA LYS A 301 6.58 -16.96 41.28
C LYS A 301 6.53 -17.31 39.80
N VAL A 302 6.44 -16.27 38.96
CA VAL A 302 6.55 -16.39 37.50
C VAL A 302 7.99 -16.75 37.15
N ALA A 303 8.18 -17.81 36.38
CA ALA A 303 9.49 -18.19 35.87
C ALA A 303 9.92 -17.23 34.74
N THR A 304 11.23 -17.05 34.58
CA THR A 304 11.82 -15.99 33.74
C THR A 304 12.98 -16.51 32.89
N HIS A 305 12.97 -17.78 32.51
CA HIS A 305 14.01 -18.40 31.68
C HIS A 305 14.10 -17.73 30.30
N SER A 306 12.95 -17.42 29.69
CA SER A 306 12.90 -16.77 28.38
C SER A 306 12.98 -15.24 28.45
N ILE A 307 13.14 -14.67 29.64
CA ILE A 307 13.26 -13.23 29.86
C ILE A 307 14.74 -12.87 29.99
N ALA A 308 15.16 -11.80 29.30
CA ALA A 308 16.54 -11.34 29.40
C ALA A 308 16.93 -11.05 30.87
N PRO A 309 18.15 -11.39 31.32
CA PRO A 309 18.55 -11.23 32.72
C PRO A 309 18.31 -9.81 33.28
N VAL A 310 18.52 -8.78 32.46
CA VAL A 310 18.31 -7.37 32.82
C VAL A 310 16.83 -6.99 33.01
N GLN A 311 15.89 -7.77 32.47
CA GLN A 311 14.45 -7.57 32.61
C GLN A 311 13.83 -8.53 33.63
N ALA A 312 14.42 -9.70 33.86
CA ALA A 312 13.90 -10.72 34.77
C ALA A 312 13.71 -10.20 36.20
N THR A 313 14.58 -9.28 36.66
CA THR A 313 14.48 -8.65 37.98
C THR A 313 13.23 -7.77 38.16
N LYS A 314 12.58 -7.38 37.07
CA LYS A 314 11.37 -6.55 37.05
C LYS A 314 10.08 -7.38 36.98
N VAL A 315 10.19 -8.70 36.90
CA VAL A 315 9.04 -9.61 36.78
C VAL A 315 8.61 -10.07 38.17
N SER A 316 7.53 -9.49 38.68
CA SER A 316 6.88 -9.91 39.94
C SER A 316 5.57 -10.66 39.72
N ASP A 317 4.92 -10.45 38.58
CA ASP A 317 3.62 -11.01 38.22
C ASP A 317 3.51 -11.21 36.70
N ILE A 318 2.34 -11.65 36.25
CA ILE A 318 2.08 -11.89 34.83
C ILE A 318 2.12 -10.61 33.99
N ASN A 319 1.73 -9.46 34.53
CA ASN A 319 1.77 -8.19 33.79
C ASN A 319 3.23 -7.73 33.61
N GLY A 320 4.05 -7.87 34.65
CA GLY A 320 5.49 -7.63 34.58
C GLY A 320 6.18 -8.59 33.60
N TYR A 321 5.75 -9.85 33.56
CA TYR A 321 6.22 -10.82 32.57
C TYR A 321 5.88 -10.37 31.15
N LEU A 322 4.61 -10.07 30.87
CA LEU A 322 4.15 -9.62 29.55
C LEU A 322 4.89 -8.35 29.11
N ALA A 323 5.03 -7.36 29.99
CA ALA A 323 5.81 -6.15 29.70
C ALA A 323 7.28 -6.48 29.39
N ALA A 324 7.90 -7.39 30.15
CA ALA A 324 9.27 -7.82 29.91
C ALA A 324 9.43 -8.57 28.57
N THR A 325 8.39 -9.24 28.05
CA THR A 325 8.43 -9.90 26.73
C THR A 325 8.49 -8.92 25.57
N GLU A 326 7.96 -7.70 25.74
CA GLU A 326 7.96 -6.66 24.71
C GLU A 326 9.31 -5.92 24.60
N GLU A 327 10.19 -6.08 25.60
CA GLU A 327 11.48 -5.42 25.62
C GLU A 327 12.44 -6.00 24.57
N PRO A 328 13.10 -5.17 23.74
CA PRO A 328 14.00 -5.64 22.68
C PRO A 328 15.12 -6.56 23.17
N ALA A 329 15.62 -6.33 24.39
CA ALA A 329 16.62 -7.19 25.01
C ALA A 329 16.09 -8.62 25.24
N THR A 330 14.83 -8.76 25.66
CA THR A 330 14.17 -10.06 25.83
C THR A 330 13.88 -10.72 24.49
N GLN A 331 13.45 -9.95 23.49
CA GLN A 331 13.24 -10.47 22.14
C GLN A 331 14.55 -11.06 21.59
N GLN A 332 15.65 -10.31 21.65
CA GLN A 332 16.97 -10.81 21.25
C GLN A 332 17.42 -12.00 22.09
N TRP A 333 17.16 -12.00 23.40
CA TRP A 333 17.50 -13.12 24.28
C TRP A 333 16.83 -14.44 23.88
N ARG A 334 15.60 -14.35 23.36
CA ARG A 334 14.86 -15.49 22.80
C ARG A 334 15.41 -15.93 21.44
N GLU A 335 15.80 -14.97 20.58
CA GLU A 335 16.49 -15.26 19.32
C GLU A 335 17.82 -15.99 19.56
N VAL A 336 18.60 -15.55 20.55
CA VAL A 336 19.86 -16.19 20.94
C VAL A 336 19.65 -17.65 21.30
N PHE A 337 18.63 -17.95 22.13
CA PHE A 337 18.32 -19.33 22.50
C PHE A 337 18.00 -20.16 21.26
N SER A 338 17.08 -19.69 20.41
CA SER A 338 16.64 -20.41 19.22
C SER A 338 17.76 -20.66 18.22
N ASP A 339 18.66 -19.68 18.02
CA ASP A 339 19.80 -19.82 17.12
C ASP A 339 20.87 -20.77 17.66
N ILE A 340 21.19 -20.74 18.96
CA ILE A 340 22.09 -21.72 19.57
C ILE A 340 21.49 -23.13 19.46
N PHE A 341 20.21 -23.27 19.81
CA PHE A 341 19.48 -24.54 19.77
C PHE A 341 19.49 -25.14 18.36
N LEU A 342 19.23 -24.32 17.34
CA LEU A 342 19.33 -24.68 15.93
C LEU A 342 20.75 -25.14 15.55
N VAL A 343 21.79 -24.38 15.91
CA VAL A 343 23.17 -24.73 15.61
C VAL A 343 23.54 -26.09 16.21
N GLY A 344 23.19 -26.33 17.47
CA GLY A 344 23.43 -27.63 18.12
C GLY A 344 22.67 -28.77 17.43
N TYR A 345 21.41 -28.54 17.06
CA TYR A 345 20.62 -29.52 16.30
C TYR A 345 21.27 -29.88 14.96
N TRP A 346 21.70 -28.91 14.15
CA TRP A 346 22.35 -29.18 12.87
C TRP A 346 23.65 -29.96 13.05
N ARG A 347 24.47 -29.57 14.03
CA ARG A 347 25.74 -30.26 14.31
C ARG A 347 25.55 -31.71 14.77
N LEU A 348 24.46 -32.03 15.46
CA LEU A 348 24.13 -33.38 15.89
C LEU A 348 23.44 -34.22 14.80
N SER A 349 22.54 -33.62 14.03
CA SER A 349 21.66 -34.35 13.10
C SER A 349 22.14 -34.38 11.65
N ALA A 350 23.00 -33.42 11.26
CA ALA A 350 23.53 -33.28 9.91
C ALA A 350 24.97 -32.73 9.96
N PRO A 351 25.91 -33.40 10.64
CA PRO A 351 27.26 -32.88 10.90
C PRO A 351 28.02 -32.46 9.64
N ASP A 352 27.86 -33.19 8.53
CA ASP A 352 28.53 -32.90 7.26
C ASP A 352 28.03 -31.60 6.60
N GLN A 353 26.77 -31.22 6.84
CA GLN A 353 26.13 -30.03 6.28
C GLN A 353 26.15 -28.85 7.25
N ALA A 354 26.35 -29.11 8.55
CA ALA A 354 26.28 -28.10 9.60
C ALA A 354 27.20 -26.89 9.35
N PRO A 355 28.47 -27.02 8.92
CA PRO A 355 29.31 -25.85 8.65
C PRO A 355 28.69 -24.89 7.63
N ALA A 356 28.23 -25.40 6.48
CA ALA A 356 27.62 -24.60 5.43
C ALA A 356 26.29 -23.96 5.87
N LEU A 357 25.48 -24.70 6.63
CA LEU A 357 24.24 -24.19 7.22
C LEU A 357 24.52 -23.03 8.20
N ILE A 358 25.50 -23.18 9.08
CA ILE A 358 25.83 -22.14 10.07
C ILE A 358 26.46 -20.92 9.38
N ASP A 359 27.27 -21.12 8.32
CA ASP A 359 27.81 -20.00 7.53
C ASP A 359 26.72 -19.21 6.83
N ALA A 360 25.73 -19.89 6.25
CA ALA A 360 24.57 -19.22 5.65
C ALA A 360 23.75 -18.44 6.69
N LEU A 361 23.57 -18.99 7.91
CA LEU A 361 22.90 -18.30 9.01
C LEU A 361 23.66 -17.03 9.42
N VAL A 362 24.97 -17.13 9.63
CA VAL A 362 25.82 -15.98 9.99
C VAL A 362 25.75 -14.90 8.92
N ALA A 363 25.92 -15.25 7.65
CA ALA A 363 25.84 -14.30 6.54
C ALA A 363 24.47 -13.60 6.50
N HIS A 364 23.39 -14.35 6.76
CA HIS A 364 22.04 -13.78 6.80
C HIS A 364 21.85 -12.81 7.97
N ARG A 365 22.33 -13.14 9.19
CA ARG A 365 22.24 -12.24 10.35
C ARG A 365 23.08 -10.98 10.15
N ASP A 366 24.31 -11.11 9.65
CA ASP A 366 25.22 -9.98 9.42
C ASP A 366 24.70 -9.02 8.36
N ALA A 367 24.12 -9.54 7.27
CA ALA A 367 23.53 -8.72 6.22
C ALA A 367 22.35 -7.86 6.72
N ASN A 368 21.66 -8.29 7.77
CA ASN A 368 20.48 -7.62 8.32
C ASN A 368 20.74 -6.88 9.65
N ALA A 369 21.97 -6.93 10.19
CA ALA A 369 22.32 -6.45 11.53
C ALA A 369 21.93 -4.99 11.84
N GLN A 370 21.90 -4.12 10.81
CA GLN A 370 21.52 -2.72 10.97
C GLN A 370 20.01 -2.51 11.11
N ASN A 371 19.22 -3.31 10.37
CA ASN A 371 17.77 -3.17 10.30
C ASN A 371 17.07 -4.08 11.31
N ASP A 372 17.72 -5.17 11.72
CA ASP A 372 17.16 -6.19 12.57
C ASP A 372 18.11 -6.58 13.70
N ARG A 373 18.16 -5.73 14.73
CA ARG A 373 19.02 -5.95 15.90
C ARG A 373 18.51 -7.04 16.83
N VAL A 374 17.21 -7.35 16.79
CA VAL A 374 16.62 -8.42 17.60
C VAL A 374 17.20 -9.76 17.16
N HIS A 375 17.31 -9.97 15.86
CA HIS A 375 17.87 -11.20 15.29
C HIS A 375 19.40 -11.18 15.13
N TYR A 376 20.09 -10.10 15.51
CA TYR A 376 21.55 -10.06 15.41
C TYR A 376 22.21 -10.87 16.55
N THR A 377 22.42 -12.17 16.29
CA THR A 377 22.87 -13.18 17.25
C THR A 377 24.24 -13.80 16.89
N THR A 378 24.94 -13.25 15.89
CA THR A 378 26.17 -13.82 15.30
C THR A 378 27.25 -14.22 16.31
N CYS A 379 27.41 -13.46 17.42
CA CYS A 379 28.34 -13.83 18.49
C CYS A 379 28.04 -15.22 19.06
N TRP A 380 26.78 -15.45 19.46
CA TRP A 380 26.33 -16.70 20.04
C TRP A 380 26.30 -17.84 19.02
N VAL A 381 25.94 -17.56 17.77
CA VAL A 381 26.02 -18.55 16.68
C VAL A 381 27.47 -19.06 16.52
N ASN A 382 28.46 -18.17 16.57
CA ASN A 382 29.88 -18.53 16.48
C ASN A 382 30.42 -19.18 17.77
N LEU A 383 29.86 -18.86 18.93
CA LEU A 383 30.14 -19.58 20.17
C LEU A 383 29.63 -21.03 20.06
N ALA A 384 28.34 -21.20 19.75
CA ALA A 384 27.69 -22.50 19.54
C ALA A 384 28.36 -23.36 18.47
N ARG A 385 28.93 -22.75 17.42
CA ARG A 385 29.72 -23.45 16.40
C ARG A 385 30.96 -24.14 16.96
N ARG A 386 31.64 -23.52 17.93
CA ARG A 386 32.95 -23.94 18.45
C ARG A 386 32.88 -24.71 19.75
N SER A 387 31.77 -24.60 20.49
CA SER A 387 31.59 -25.31 21.75
C SER A 387 31.52 -26.84 21.55
N PRO A 388 32.01 -27.64 22.52
CA PRO A 388 31.77 -29.08 22.55
C PRO A 388 30.27 -29.38 22.51
N LEU A 389 29.84 -30.36 21.71
CA LEU A 389 28.43 -30.75 21.63
C LEU A 389 28.02 -31.59 22.86
N PRO A 390 26.73 -31.59 23.22
CA PRO A 390 26.20 -32.61 24.11
C PRO A 390 26.21 -33.98 23.42
N ASP A 391 26.08 -35.05 24.20
CA ASP A 391 26.13 -36.43 23.67
C ASP A 391 24.97 -36.76 22.72
N ASP A 392 23.80 -36.14 22.93
CA ASP A 392 22.60 -36.36 22.14
C ASP A 392 21.66 -35.14 22.12
N LEU A 393 20.52 -35.28 21.43
CA LEU A 393 19.50 -34.24 21.35
C LEU A 393 18.81 -33.94 22.68
N LYS A 394 18.83 -34.84 23.67
CA LYS A 394 18.26 -34.59 25.01
C LYS A 394 19.12 -33.60 25.79
N GLY A 395 20.43 -33.66 25.61
CA GLY A 395 21.37 -32.70 26.19
C GLY A 395 21.31 -31.29 25.58
N LEU A 396 20.63 -31.12 24.44
CA LEU A 396 20.61 -29.86 23.68
C LEU A 396 20.02 -28.69 24.47
N LEU A 397 18.99 -28.92 25.30
CA LEU A 397 18.37 -27.86 26.10
C LEU A 397 19.36 -27.26 27.11
N ALA A 398 19.97 -28.12 27.94
CA ALA A 398 20.93 -27.69 28.96
C ALA A 398 22.18 -27.08 28.33
N TRP A 399 22.65 -27.64 27.20
CA TRP A 399 23.75 -27.09 26.43
C TRP A 399 23.43 -25.69 25.91
N THR A 400 22.23 -25.47 25.38
CA THR A 400 21.79 -24.17 24.85
C THR A 400 21.79 -23.09 25.94
N ASP A 401 21.22 -23.39 27.12
CA ASP A 401 21.24 -22.44 28.24
C ASP A 401 22.67 -22.09 28.66
N SER A 402 23.55 -23.10 28.77
CA SER A 402 24.94 -22.88 29.19
C SER A 402 25.72 -21.93 28.27
N LEU A 403 25.45 -21.97 26.97
CA LEU A 403 26.09 -21.08 25.99
C LEU A 403 25.41 -19.72 25.90
N ARG A 404 24.10 -19.65 26.10
CA ARG A 404 23.35 -18.40 26.11
C ARG A 404 23.80 -17.51 27.26
N ASP A 405 24.08 -18.10 28.42
CA ASP A 405 24.55 -17.42 29.64
C ASP A 405 26.06 -17.08 29.63
N ASP A 406 26.78 -17.40 28.55
CA ASP A 406 28.21 -17.12 28.43
C ASP A 406 28.47 -15.60 28.33
N ALA A 407 29.33 -15.09 29.22
CA ALA A 407 29.64 -13.66 29.34
C ALA A 407 30.46 -13.08 28.17
N SER A 408 30.97 -13.92 27.25
CA SER A 408 31.73 -13.49 26.08
C SER A 408 30.86 -12.80 25.02
N CYS A 409 29.54 -13.02 25.04
CA CYS A 409 28.58 -12.35 24.16
C CYS A 409 27.67 -11.39 24.93
N GLN A 410 27.22 -10.32 24.27
CA GLN A 410 26.42 -9.28 24.90
C GLN A 410 25.20 -8.91 24.05
N LEU A 411 24.08 -8.65 24.74
CA LEU A 411 22.87 -8.13 24.10
C LEU A 411 23.15 -6.76 23.48
N THR A 412 22.73 -6.60 22.22
CA THR A 412 22.95 -5.38 21.42
C THR A 412 21.64 -4.62 21.16
N ALA A 413 20.50 -5.27 21.37
CA ALA A 413 19.18 -4.68 21.28
C ALA A 413 18.99 -3.68 22.43
N LYS A 414 19.11 -2.40 22.11
CA LYS A 414 18.81 -1.30 23.05
C LYS A 414 17.29 -1.17 23.20
N PRO A 415 16.79 -0.74 24.37
CA PRO A 415 15.39 -0.36 24.50
C PRO A 415 15.06 0.64 23.40
N ALA A 416 13.95 0.44 22.69
CA ALA A 416 13.43 1.43 21.78
C ALA A 416 13.13 2.66 22.64
N HIS A 417 14.01 3.66 22.61
CA HIS A 417 13.70 4.94 23.23
C HIS A 417 12.38 5.37 22.59
N ARG A 418 11.35 5.66 23.38
CA ARG A 418 10.09 6.34 22.95
C ARG A 418 10.34 7.71 22.28
N ALA A 419 11.55 8.00 21.85
CA ALA A 419 11.95 9.12 21.01
C ALA A 419 11.41 8.99 19.56
N GLY A 420 10.96 7.81 19.12
CA GLY A 420 10.66 7.54 17.71
C GLY A 420 9.50 8.32 17.09
N ILE A 421 8.47 8.71 17.84
CA ILE A 421 7.34 9.46 17.26
C ILE A 421 7.64 10.95 17.22
N LYS A 422 8.18 11.52 18.31
CA LYS A 422 8.43 12.97 18.43
C LYS A 422 9.67 13.43 17.65
N ALA A 423 10.65 12.55 17.43
CA ALA A 423 11.81 12.82 16.57
C ALA A 423 11.45 12.61 15.08
N ARG A 424 10.73 11.53 14.71
CA ARG A 424 10.24 11.37 13.32
C ARG A 424 9.24 12.45 12.92
N LEU A 425 8.38 12.92 13.82
CA LEU A 425 7.51 14.06 13.54
C LEU A 425 8.28 15.37 13.37
N ARG A 426 9.40 15.57 14.07
CA ARG A 426 10.24 16.76 13.87
C ARG A 426 10.97 16.73 12.54
N ASP A 427 11.55 15.59 12.17
CA ASP A 427 12.18 15.39 10.85
C ASP A 427 11.17 15.53 9.71
N LEU A 428 9.98 14.95 9.84
CA LEU A 428 8.93 15.04 8.81
C LEU A 428 8.32 16.45 8.70
N LEU A 429 8.37 17.25 9.77
CA LEU A 429 7.84 18.61 9.79
C LEU A 429 8.91 19.69 9.58
N GLY A 430 10.19 19.32 9.44
CA GLY A 430 11.29 20.26 9.26
C GLY A 430 11.43 21.25 10.42
N LEU A 431 11.14 20.81 11.64
CA LEU A 431 11.20 21.63 12.84
C LEU A 431 12.46 21.25 13.63
N ASP A 432 13.46 22.13 13.59
CA ASP A 432 14.68 22.04 14.43
C ASP A 432 14.35 22.15 15.92
#